data_AF-A0A6G1FG44-F1
#
_entry.id   AF-A0A6G1FG44-F1
#
_cell.length_a   1.000
_cell.length_b   1.000
_cell.length_c   1.000
_cell.angle_alpha   90.00
_cell.angle_beta   90.00
_cell.angle_gamma   90.00
#
_symmetry.space_group_name_H-M   'P 1'
#
loop_
_entity.id
_entity.type
_entity.pdbx_description
1 polymer ?
#
loop_
_entity_poly.entity_id
_entity_poly.type
_entity_poly.pdbx_seq_one_letter_code
_entity_poly.pdbx_strand_id
1 'polypeptide(L)'
;MDEWCKTHHAASGLTERVLQSTISDHDAETQVLDFVRKHVGSAPPSIAGNSVYVDLQFLKKYMPQLAATFSHVIVDVSSIMALCIRWYPKERKQTPRKEKNHRAMDDVKESIAELKYYKDNIFKPQKSKR
;
A
#
# COMPACT_ATOMS: atom_id res chain seq x y z
N MET A 1 17.14 -12.33 -7.40
CA MET A 1 17.08 -11.21 -6.45
C MET A 1 18.41 -10.49 -6.50
N ASP A 2 18.39 -9.15 -6.52
CA ASP A 2 19.61 -8.34 -6.34
C ASP A 2 20.11 -8.38 -4.89
N GLU A 3 21.26 -7.76 -4.62
CA GLU A 3 21.88 -7.75 -3.27
C GLU A 3 21.03 -7.04 -2.23
N TRP A 4 20.31 -5.98 -2.63
CA TRP A 4 19.43 -5.24 -1.72
C TRP A 4 18.29 -6.15 -1.25
N CYS A 5 17.59 -6.82 -2.16
CA CYS A 5 16.50 -7.74 -1.85
C CYS A 5 16.98 -8.91 -0.98
N LYS A 6 18.12 -9.53 -1.32
CA LYS A 6 18.70 -10.63 -0.53
C LYS A 6 18.92 -10.20 0.92
N THR A 7 19.55 -9.06 1.13
CA THR A 7 19.91 -8.55 2.46
C THR A 7 18.65 -8.24 3.30
N HIS A 8 17.70 -7.49 2.74
CA HIS A 8 16.53 -7.02 3.48
C HIS A 8 15.51 -8.14 3.73
N HIS A 9 15.30 -9.04 2.77
CA HIS A 9 14.38 -10.18 2.95
C HIS A 9 14.97 -11.25 3.86
N ALA A 10 16.29 -11.44 3.88
CA ALA A 10 16.93 -12.30 4.88
C ALA A 10 16.81 -11.70 6.29
N ALA A 11 17.12 -10.41 6.47
CA ALA A 11 17.07 -9.74 7.77
C ALA A 11 15.67 -9.72 8.39
N SER A 12 14.62 -9.60 7.57
CA SER A 12 13.21 -9.65 8.01
C SER A 12 12.66 -11.08 8.21
N GLY A 13 13.48 -12.11 7.96
CA GLY A 13 13.07 -13.52 7.97
C GLY A 13 12.09 -13.89 6.86
N LEU A 14 11.87 -13.02 5.87
CA LEU A 14 10.93 -13.26 4.79
C LEU A 14 11.42 -14.37 3.86
N THR A 15 12.73 -14.41 3.53
CA THR A 15 13.29 -15.43 2.65
C THR A 15 13.01 -16.85 3.17
N GLU A 16 13.28 -17.09 4.44
CA GLU A 16 13.04 -18.39 5.08
C GLU A 16 11.56 -18.75 5.09
N ARG A 17 10.69 -17.79 5.42
CA ARG A 17 9.23 -17.99 5.40
C ARG A 17 8.69 -18.34 4.02
N VAL A 18 9.25 -17.76 2.95
CA VAL A 18 8.86 -18.07 1.57
C VAL A 18 9.28 -19.49 1.21
N LEU A 19 10.50 -19.91 1.58
CA LEU A 19 10.97 -21.29 1.33
C LEU A 19 10.14 -22.34 2.08
N GLN A 20 9.65 -21.99 3.27
CA GLN A 20 8.78 -22.86 4.08
C GLN A 20 7.28 -22.76 3.72
N SER A 21 6.90 -21.82 2.85
CA SER A 21 5.51 -21.58 2.50
C SER A 21 4.95 -22.70 1.65
N THR A 22 3.75 -23.16 1.99
CA THR A 22 2.95 -24.09 1.18
C THR A 22 1.86 -23.39 0.37
N ILE A 23 1.78 -22.07 0.46
CA ILE A 23 0.78 -21.24 -0.22
C ILE A 23 1.28 -20.89 -1.62
N SER A 24 0.55 -21.30 -2.65
CA SER A 24 0.81 -20.89 -4.03
C SER A 24 0.29 -19.47 -4.31
N ASP A 25 0.74 -18.86 -5.41
CA ASP A 25 0.23 -17.56 -5.85
C ASP A 25 -1.30 -17.57 -6.06
N HIS A 26 -1.84 -18.67 -6.59
CA HIS A 26 -3.28 -18.85 -6.78
C HIS A 26 -4.04 -18.96 -5.45
N ASP A 27 -3.49 -19.69 -4.47
CA ASP A 27 -4.08 -19.81 -3.14
C ASP A 27 -4.09 -18.45 -2.42
N ALA A 28 -3.01 -17.69 -2.56
CA ALA A 28 -2.90 -16.34 -2.03
C ALA A 28 -3.91 -15.39 -2.71
N GLU A 29 -4.00 -15.41 -4.04
CA GLU A 29 -4.97 -14.62 -4.80
C GLU A 29 -6.40 -14.89 -4.33
N THR A 30 -6.77 -16.17 -4.21
CA THR A 30 -8.11 -16.60 -3.79
C THR A 30 -8.43 -16.10 -2.38
N GLN A 31 -7.51 -16.28 -1.42
CA GLN A 31 -7.69 -15.83 -0.04
C GLN A 31 -7.87 -14.32 0.06
N VAL A 32 -7.07 -13.55 -0.68
CA VAL A 32 -7.17 -12.08 -0.70
C VAL A 32 -8.46 -11.64 -1.38
N LEU A 33 -8.84 -12.27 -2.48
CA LEU A 33 -10.07 -11.97 -3.20
C LEU A 33 -11.31 -12.18 -2.33
N ASP A 34 -11.37 -13.29 -1.58
CA ASP A 34 -12.44 -13.57 -0.63
C ASP A 34 -12.47 -12.57 0.52
N PHE A 35 -11.30 -12.15 1.01
CA PHE A 35 -11.21 -11.07 1.99
C PHE A 35 -11.76 -9.75 1.43
N VAL A 36 -11.34 -9.34 0.24
CA VAL A 36 -11.78 -8.09 -0.40
C VAL A 36 -13.30 -8.11 -0.59
N ARG A 37 -13.85 -9.18 -1.17
CA ARG A 37 -15.31 -9.34 -1.41
C ARG A 37 -16.15 -9.20 -0.15
N LYS A 38 -15.64 -9.62 1.01
CA LYS A 38 -16.35 -9.49 2.29
C LYS A 38 -16.40 -8.05 2.83
N HIS A 39 -15.49 -7.18 2.39
CA HIS A 39 -15.30 -5.85 2.97
C HIS A 39 -15.64 -4.69 2.02
N VAL A 40 -15.77 -4.95 0.72
CA VAL A 40 -16.09 -3.91 -0.27
C VAL A 40 -17.54 -4.00 -0.73
N GLY A 41 -18.15 -2.85 -1.02
CA GLY A 41 -19.51 -2.77 -1.53
C GLY A 41 -19.65 -3.15 -3.00
N SER A 42 -20.76 -2.76 -3.61
CA SER A 42 -21.06 -3.05 -5.03
C SER A 42 -20.19 -2.29 -6.03
N ALA A 43 -19.59 -1.17 -5.63
CA ALA A 43 -18.71 -0.38 -6.50
C ALA A 43 -17.27 -0.93 -6.47
N PRO A 44 -16.56 -0.96 -7.63
CA PRO A 44 -15.16 -1.37 -7.67
C PRO A 44 -14.29 -0.53 -6.72
N PRO A 45 -13.61 -1.12 -5.73
CA PRO A 45 -12.75 -0.40 -4.81
C PRO A 45 -11.50 0.15 -5.52
N SER A 46 -10.96 1.27 -5.06
CA SER A 46 -9.63 1.74 -5.47
C SER A 46 -8.54 1.08 -4.63
N ILE A 47 -7.47 0.60 -5.26
CA ILE A 47 -6.26 0.18 -4.54
C ILE A 47 -5.53 1.42 -3.99
N ALA A 48 -5.00 1.32 -2.78
CA ALA A 48 -4.38 2.43 -2.06
C ALA A 48 -3.07 2.02 -1.38
N GLY A 49 -2.09 2.92 -1.37
CA GLY A 49 -0.79 2.67 -0.74
C GLY A 49 0.28 3.65 -1.24
N ASN A 50 1.50 3.52 -0.73
CA ASN A 50 2.64 4.26 -1.26
C ASN A 50 3.19 3.60 -2.52
N SER A 51 3.29 4.36 -3.62
CA SER A 51 3.82 3.86 -4.89
C SER A 51 3.03 2.65 -5.41
N VAL A 52 1.75 2.58 -5.05
CA VAL A 52 0.88 1.41 -5.22
C VAL A 52 0.64 1.02 -6.68
N TYR A 53 0.97 1.91 -7.61
CA TYR A 53 1.00 1.61 -9.03
C TYR A 53 1.93 0.41 -9.35
N VAL A 54 3.06 0.28 -8.63
CA VAL A 54 3.98 -0.86 -8.80
C VAL A 54 3.32 -2.14 -8.34
N ASP A 55 2.70 -2.13 -7.16
CA ASP A 55 1.95 -3.29 -6.63
C ASP A 55 0.87 -3.72 -7.63
N LEU A 56 0.09 -2.77 -8.15
CA LEU A 56 -0.94 -3.04 -9.14
C LEU A 56 -0.36 -3.65 -10.43
N GLN A 57 0.82 -3.25 -10.88
CA GLN A 57 1.48 -3.87 -12.04
C GLN A 57 1.86 -5.34 -11.76
N PHE A 58 2.36 -5.65 -10.56
CA PHE A 58 2.63 -7.03 -10.16
C PHE A 58 1.34 -7.84 -10.07
N LEU A 59 0.29 -7.31 -9.46
CA LEU A 59 -1.01 -7.98 -9.39
C LEU A 59 -1.57 -8.26 -10.79
N LYS A 60 -1.50 -7.32 -11.73
CA LYS A 60 -1.97 -7.55 -13.11
C LYS A 60 -1.29 -8.73 -13.81
N LYS A 61 -0.04 -9.03 -13.44
CA LYS A 61 0.73 -10.13 -14.03
C LYS A 61 0.55 -11.46 -13.30
N TYR A 62 0.56 -11.44 -11.97
CA TYR A 62 0.62 -12.65 -11.14
C TYR A 62 -0.70 -12.99 -10.44
N MET A 63 -1.59 -12.01 -10.26
CA MET A 63 -2.90 -12.14 -9.62
C MET A 63 -3.98 -11.36 -10.40
N PRO A 64 -4.26 -11.74 -11.66
CA PRO A 64 -5.09 -10.96 -12.57
C PRO A 64 -6.56 -10.89 -12.16
N GLN A 65 -7.10 -11.90 -11.48
CA GLN A 65 -8.49 -11.90 -11.01
C GLN A 65 -8.67 -10.88 -9.88
N LEU A 66 -7.71 -10.83 -8.96
CA LEU A 66 -7.67 -9.81 -7.91
C LEU A 66 -7.50 -8.41 -8.50
N ALA A 67 -6.56 -8.24 -9.43
CA ALA A 67 -6.33 -6.95 -10.10
C ALA A 67 -7.58 -6.42 -10.81
N ALA A 68 -8.38 -7.30 -11.41
CA ALA A 68 -9.62 -6.94 -12.10
C ALA A 68 -10.74 -6.45 -11.18
N THR A 69 -10.65 -6.69 -9.86
CA THR A 69 -11.64 -6.17 -8.90
C THR A 69 -11.50 -4.68 -8.64
N PHE A 70 -10.30 -4.13 -8.82
CA PHE A 70 -10.02 -2.74 -8.50
C PHE A 70 -10.41 -1.79 -9.63
N SER A 71 -10.83 -0.59 -9.26
CA SER A 71 -10.98 0.52 -10.21
C SER A 71 -9.64 0.86 -10.87
N HIS A 72 -9.72 1.40 -12.09
CA HIS A 72 -8.55 1.98 -12.77
C HIS A 72 -7.99 3.21 -12.02
N VAL A 73 -8.80 3.84 -11.17
CA VAL A 73 -8.37 4.93 -10.29
C VAL A 73 -7.70 4.36 -9.04
N ILE A 74 -6.46 4.79 -8.80
CA ILE A 74 -5.67 4.40 -7.62
C ILE A 74 -5.52 5.57 -6.65
N VAL A 75 -5.32 5.26 -5.36
CA VAL A 75 -4.98 6.25 -4.33
C VAL A 75 -3.51 6.09 -3.95
N ASP A 76 -2.65 6.83 -4.65
CA ASP A 76 -1.20 6.77 -4.41
C ASP A 76 -0.75 7.85 -3.42
N VAL A 77 -0.38 7.41 -2.22
CA VAL A 77 0.10 8.28 -1.12
C VAL A 77 1.42 8.96 -1.49
N SER A 78 2.27 8.31 -2.30
CA SER A 78 3.54 8.87 -2.76
C SER A 78 3.33 10.07 -3.70
N SER A 79 2.22 10.10 -4.45
CA SER A 79 1.86 11.27 -5.27
C SER A 79 1.57 12.48 -4.38
N ILE A 80 0.84 12.29 -3.27
CA ILE A 80 0.54 13.35 -2.31
C ILE A 80 1.82 13.79 -1.58
N MET A 81 2.68 12.84 -1.18
CA MET A 81 4.00 13.15 -0.62
C MET A 81 4.82 14.04 -1.57
N ALA A 82 4.85 13.72 -2.87
CA ALA A 82 5.60 14.49 -3.87
C ALA A 82 5.12 15.94 -4.01
N LEU A 83 3.80 16.16 -3.89
CA LEU A 83 3.20 17.50 -3.83
C LEU A 83 3.53 18.20 -2.51
N CYS A 84 3.41 17.49 -1.38
CA CYS A 84 3.72 18.00 -0.04
C CYS A 84 5.16 18.51 0.07
N ILE A 85 6.13 17.78 -0.49
CA ILE A 85 7.55 18.20 -0.52
C ILE A 85 7.73 19.57 -1.18
N ARG A 86 6.96 19.86 -2.24
CA ARG A 86 7.13 21.09 -3.05
C ARG A 86 6.29 22.25 -2.53
N TRP A 87 5.06 21.97 -2.13
CA TRP A 87 4.08 23.00 -1.78
C TRP A 87 4.03 23.27 -0.28
N TYR A 88 4.40 22.29 0.55
CA TYR A 88 4.24 22.31 2.01
C TYR A 88 5.51 21.78 2.73
N PRO A 89 6.69 22.41 2.51
CA PRO A 89 7.96 21.89 3.02
C PRO A 89 8.05 21.90 4.55
N LYS A 90 7.26 22.72 5.26
CA LYS A 90 7.22 22.74 6.73
C LYS A 90 6.45 21.53 7.27
N GLU A 91 5.33 21.21 6.64
CA GLU A 91 4.45 20.09 6.96
C GLU A 91 5.15 18.78 6.62
N ARG A 92 5.92 18.73 5.51
CA ARG A 92 6.72 17.55 5.15
C ARG A 92 7.72 17.14 6.24
N LYS A 93 8.31 18.10 6.96
CA LYS A 93 9.27 17.82 8.05
C LYS A 93 8.60 17.18 9.27
N GLN A 94 7.30 17.36 9.41
CA GLN A 94 6.49 16.86 10.51
C GLN A 94 5.75 15.55 10.17
N THR A 95 5.86 15.07 8.92
CA THR A 95 5.28 13.79 8.51
C THR A 95 5.83 12.64 9.38
N PRO A 96 4.98 11.69 9.81
CA PRO A 96 5.42 10.52 10.59
C PRO A 96 6.61 9.81 9.95
N ARG A 97 7.59 9.43 10.77
CA ARG A 97 8.72 8.63 10.31
C ARG A 97 8.26 7.19 10.11
N LYS A 98 8.64 6.63 8.97
CA LYS A 98 8.47 5.20 8.68
C LYS A 98 9.53 4.42 9.45
N GLU A 99 9.11 3.39 10.16
CA GLU A 99 10.00 2.45 10.83
C GLU A 99 10.69 1.55 9.80
N LYS A 100 10.05 1.34 8.63
CA LYS A 100 10.58 0.55 7.51
C LYS A 100 10.93 -0.87 7.94
N ASN A 101 10.02 -1.52 8.66
CA ASN A 101 10.20 -2.92 9.08
C ASN A 101 10.15 -3.91 7.88
N HIS A 102 9.89 -3.42 6.66
CA HIS A 102 9.92 -4.17 5.40
C HIS A 102 8.97 -5.37 5.41
N ARG A 103 7.81 -5.19 6.04
CA ARG A 103 6.73 -6.16 6.11
C ARG A 103 5.48 -5.50 5.55
N ALA A 104 4.80 -6.21 4.64
CA ALA A 104 3.64 -5.67 3.93
C ALA A 104 2.57 -5.05 4.85
N MET A 105 2.22 -5.71 5.96
CA MET A 105 1.22 -5.21 6.90
C MET A 105 1.66 -3.91 7.60
N ASP A 106 2.94 -3.79 7.95
CA ASP A 106 3.47 -2.61 8.61
C ASP A 106 3.56 -1.45 7.62
N ASP A 107 4.04 -1.71 6.40
CA ASP A 107 4.11 -0.73 5.31
C ASP A 107 2.70 -0.20 4.93
N VAL A 108 1.67 -1.05 4.96
CA VAL A 108 0.27 -0.63 4.77
C VAL A 108 -0.19 0.31 5.89
N LYS A 109 0.05 -0.05 7.15
CA LYS A 109 -0.31 0.79 8.31
C LYS A 109 0.40 2.14 8.27
N GLU A 110 1.68 2.14 7.91
CA GLU A 110 2.47 3.36 7.73
C GLU A 110 1.92 4.23 6.60
N SER A 111 1.53 3.63 5.47
CA SER A 111 0.91 4.34 4.34
C SER A 111 -0.40 5.03 4.74
N ILE A 112 -1.23 4.33 5.54
CA ILE A 112 -2.49 4.88 6.07
C ILE A 112 -2.22 6.03 7.04
N ALA A 113 -1.25 5.88 7.95
CA ALA A 113 -0.88 6.93 8.90
C ALA A 113 -0.32 8.17 8.18
N GLU A 114 0.50 7.98 7.15
CA GLU A 114 1.02 9.05 6.30
C GLU A 114 -0.11 9.79 5.56
N LEU A 115 -1.05 9.06 4.94
CA LEU A 115 -2.18 9.68 4.25
C LEU A 115 -3.10 10.43 5.22
N LYS A 116 -3.32 9.90 6.43
CA LYS A 116 -4.07 10.58 7.49
C LYS A 116 -3.40 11.89 7.88
N TYR A 117 -2.07 11.89 8.05
CA TYR A 117 -1.31 13.11 8.30
C TYR A 117 -1.51 14.14 7.19
N TYR A 118 -1.42 13.76 5.91
CA TYR A 118 -1.66 14.70 4.82
C TYR A 118 -3.09 15.25 4.83
N LYS A 119 -4.09 14.38 5.03
CA LYS A 119 -5.50 14.79 5.13
C LYS A 119 -5.69 15.89 6.18
N ASP A 120 -5.03 15.76 7.32
CA ASP A 120 -5.22 16.67 8.45
C ASP A 120 -4.43 17.99 8.32
N ASN A 121 -3.34 18.01 7.54
CA ASN A 121 -2.40 19.15 7.52
C ASN A 121 -2.33 19.92 6.20
N ILE A 122 -2.54 19.28 5.04
CA ILE A 122 -2.35 19.94 3.73
C ILE A 122 -3.62 19.97 2.87
N PHE A 123 -4.64 19.19 3.22
CA PHE A 123 -5.94 19.29 2.58
C PHE A 123 -6.82 20.30 3.28
N LYS A 124 -7.74 20.91 2.52
CA LYS A 124 -8.73 21.83 3.09
C LYS A 124 -9.55 21.10 4.17
N PRO A 125 -9.73 21.70 5.35
CA PRO A 125 -10.58 21.11 6.39
C PRO A 125 -11.98 20.84 5.84
N GLN A 126 -12.52 19.67 6.12
CA GLN A 126 -13.93 19.40 5.82
C GLN A 126 -14.77 20.29 6.73
N LYS A 127 -15.56 21.19 6.14
CA LYS A 127 -16.60 21.88 6.90
C LYS A 127 -17.55 20.80 7.42
N SER A 128 -17.68 20.70 8.75
CA SER A 128 -18.71 19.87 9.36
C SER A 128 -20.04 20.25 8.73
N LYS A 129 -20.70 19.29 8.06
CA LYS A 129 -22.11 19.42 7.72
C LYS A 129 -22.85 19.34 9.06
N ARG A 130 -23.09 20.50 9.67
CA ARG A 130 -24.19 20.66 10.63
C ARG A 130 -25.50 20.58 9.87
#